data_AF-A0AA41X1G1-F1
#
_entry.id   AF-A0AA41X1G1-F1
#
_cell.length_a   1.000
_cell.length_b   1.000
_cell.length_c   1.000
_cell.angle_alpha   90.00
_cell.angle_beta   90.00
_cell.angle_gamma   90.00
#
_symmetry.space_group_name_H-M   'P 1'
#
loop_
_entity.id
_entity.type
_entity.pdbx_description
1 polymer ?
#
loop_
_entity_poly.entity_id
_entity_poly.type
_entity_poly.pdbx_seq_one_letter_code
_entity_poly.pdbx_strand_id
1 'polypeptide(L)' 'LVELVQLADLSIVERKEEIAPSIFLYYSALKDEQKRRHNIELALREAITNKKFAVAYQPIVGLRKETVSLEALVRWKY' A
#
# COMPACT_ATOMS: atom_id res chain seq x y z
N LEU A 1 29.21 1.61 10.36
CA LEU A 1 29.55 2.20 9.05
C LEU A 1 28.97 1.40 7.87
N VAL A 2 28.99 0.06 7.91
CA VAL A 2 28.42 -0.79 6.84
C VAL A 2 26.88 -0.79 6.80
N GLU A 3 26.21 -0.64 7.95
CA GLU A 3 24.73 -0.61 8.03
C GLU A 3 24.09 0.57 7.28
N LEU A 4 24.68 1.77 7.30
CA LEU A 4 24.13 2.92 6.59
C LEU A 4 24.19 2.76 5.06
N VAL A 5 25.22 2.08 4.55
CA VAL A 5 25.38 1.85 3.11
C VAL A 5 24.37 0.81 2.62
N GLN A 6 24.14 -0.25 3.39
CA GLN A 6 23.14 -1.27 3.07
C GLN A 6 21.71 -0.72 3.10
N LEU A 7 21.42 0.22 3.99
CA LEU A 7 20.13 0.90 4.06
C LEU A 7 19.94 1.92 2.91
N ALA A 8 21.02 2.57 2.47
CA ALA A 8 20.98 3.45 1.30
C ALA A 8 20.67 2.67 0.01
N ASP A 9 21.29 1.49 -0.18
CA ASP A 9 21.05 0.64 -1.36
C ASP A 9 19.61 0.11 -1.41
N LEU A 10 18.97 -0.18 -0.26
CA LEU A 10 17.58 -0.63 -0.22
C LEU A 10 16.61 0.45 -0.73
N SER A 11 16.90 1.73 -0.44
CA SER A 11 16.07 2.87 -0.85
C SER A 11 16.16 3.21 -2.34
N ILE A 12 17.24 2.78 -3.01
CA ILE A 12 17.46 3.00 -4.45
C ILE A 12 16.64 2.00 -5.28
N VAL A 13 16.41 0.79 -4.77
CA VAL A 13 15.63 -0.25 -5.48
C VAL A 13 14.11 0.01 -5.41
N GLU A 14 13.61 0.62 -4.35
CA GLU A 14 12.19 0.97 -4.20
C GLU A 14 11.72 2.14 -5.10
N ARG A 15 12.64 2.79 -5.84
CA ARG A 15 12.36 4.10 -6.44
C ARG A 15 12.68 4.22 -7.92
N LYS A 16 12.14 3.30 -8.73
CA LYS A 16 12.11 3.45 -10.19
C LYS A 16 10.78 3.94 -10.78
N GLU A 17 9.74 4.19 -9.98
CA GLU A 17 8.42 4.54 -10.53
C GLU A 17 7.85 5.93 -10.19
N GLU A 18 8.53 6.82 -9.47
CA GLU A 18 8.00 8.19 -9.29
C GLU A 18 9.04 9.32 -9.32
N ILE A 19 8.75 10.29 -10.19
CA ILE A 19 9.44 11.56 -10.39
C ILE A 19 8.96 12.55 -9.31
N ALA A 20 9.60 12.56 -8.14
CA ALA A 20 9.58 13.71 -7.22
C ALA A 20 10.73 13.59 -6.19
N PRO A 21 11.57 14.63 -6.01
CA PRO A 21 12.65 14.58 -5.04
C PRO A 21 12.08 14.75 -3.64
N SER A 22 12.04 13.67 -2.86
CA SER A 22 11.75 13.73 -1.44
C SER A 22 12.98 13.30 -0.65
N ILE A 23 13.48 14.21 0.17
CA ILE A 23 14.59 14.02 1.10
C ILE A 23 14.02 13.23 2.29
N PHE A 24 14.49 12.00 2.53
CA PHE A 24 14.08 11.20 3.68
C PHE A 24 15.07 11.39 4.83
N LEU A 25 14.61 12.02 5.91
CA LEU A 25 15.33 12.12 7.17
C LEU A 25 15.28 10.77 7.90
N TYR A 26 16.44 10.14 8.05
CA TYR A 26 16.61 8.90 8.82
C TYR A 26 16.55 9.21 10.32
N TYR A 27 15.36 9.21 10.90
CA TYR A 27 15.13 9.22 12.35
C TYR A 27 13.99 8.26 12.67
N SER A 28 13.98 7.68 13.89
CA SER A 28 13.01 6.76 14.54
C SER A 28 11.72 6.38 13.79
N ALA A 29 11.02 7.35 13.21
CA ALA A 29 9.91 7.18 12.28
C ALA A 29 10.15 6.10 11.19
N LEU A 30 11.38 5.90 10.72
CA LEU A 30 11.68 4.86 9.72
C LEU A 30 11.56 3.44 10.30
N LYS A 31 11.94 3.23 11.57
CA LYS A 31 11.79 1.95 12.27
C LYS A 31 10.33 1.67 12.60
N ASP A 32 9.58 2.69 12.98
CA ASP A 32 8.15 2.59 13.24
C ASP A 32 7.36 2.32 11.95
N GLU A 33 7.74 2.95 10.84
CA GLU A 33 7.16 2.69 9.52
C GLU A 33 7.47 1.27 9.03
N GLN A 34 8.71 0.78 9.20
CA GLN A 34 9.06 -0.61 8.90
C GLN A 34 8.23 -1.59 9.73
N LYS A 35 8.08 -1.34 11.03
CA LYS A 35 7.25 -2.17 11.92
C LYS A 35 5.77 -2.13 11.52
N ARG A 36 5.25 -0.95 11.17
CA ARG A 36 3.87 -0.77 10.69
C ARG A 36 3.63 -1.55 9.40
N ARG A 37 4.53 -1.44 8.42
CA ARG A 37 4.46 -2.19 7.16
C ARG A 37 4.47 -3.70 7.39
N HIS A 38 5.38 -4.19 8.22
CA HIS A 38 5.45 -5.60 8.57
C HIS A 38 4.15 -6.12 9.22
N ASN A 39 3.59 -5.36 10.17
CA ASN A 39 2.34 -5.73 10.81
C ASN A 39 1.16 -5.75 9.83
N ILE A 40 1.08 -4.78 8.91
CA ILE A 40 0.06 -4.77 7.85
C ILE A 40 0.24 -5.97 6.92
N GLU A 41 1.47 -6.32 6.53
CA GLU A 41 1.73 -7.48 5.69
C GLU A 41 1.24 -8.79 6.35
N LEU A 42 1.59 -9.00 7.62
CA LEU A 42 1.13 -10.16 8.38
C LEU A 42 -0.41 -10.20 8.46
N ALA A 43 -1.02 -9.08 8.79
CA ALA A 43 -2.48 -8.97 8.89
C ALA A 43 -3.18 -9.18 7.54
N LEU A 44 -2.59 -8.73 6.43
CA LEU A 44 -3.10 -8.99 5.07
C LEU A 44 -3.01 -10.47 4.72
N ARG A 45 -1.88 -11.14 5.03
CA ARG A 45 -1.72 -12.59 4.82
C ARG A 45 -2.79 -13.37 5.60
N GLU A 46 -2.99 -13.03 6.87
CA GLU A 46 -4.03 -13.61 7.70
C GLU A 46 -5.44 -13.36 7.11
N ALA A 47 -5.70 -12.14 6.65
CA ALA A 47 -6.98 -11.76 6.04
C ALA A 47 -7.28 -12.52 4.75
N ILE A 48 -6.27 -12.84 3.94
CA ILE A 48 -6.41 -13.70 2.76
C ILE A 48 -6.81 -15.11 3.19
N THR A 49 -6.06 -15.71 4.12
CA THR A 49 -6.33 -17.06 4.63
C THR A 49 -7.73 -17.16 5.25
N ASN A 50 -8.13 -16.14 6.01
CA ASN A 50 -9.42 -16.09 6.69
C ASN A 50 -10.57 -15.53 5.84
N LYS A 51 -10.35 -15.28 4.53
CA LYS A 51 -11.36 -14.75 3.60
C LYS A 51 -12.04 -13.47 4.11
N LYS A 52 -11.27 -12.57 4.74
CA LYS A 52 -11.74 -11.29 5.30
C LYS A 52 -11.88 -10.17 4.24
N PHE A 53 -11.63 -10.48 2.97
CA PHE A 53 -11.84 -9.55 1.86
C PHE A 53 -13.22 -9.75 1.22
N ALA A 54 -13.86 -8.64 0.89
CA ALA A 54 -15.10 -8.61 0.13
C ALA A 54 -14.97 -7.64 -1.05
N VAL A 55 -15.75 -7.86 -2.10
CA VAL A 55 -15.83 -6.92 -3.23
C VAL A 55 -17.05 -6.03 -3.02
N ALA A 56 -16.84 -4.72 -3.02
CA ALA A 56 -17.89 -3.72 -3.15
C ALA A 56 -17.98 -3.28 -4.62
N TYR A 57 -19.17 -2.94 -5.08
CA TYR A 57 -19.39 -2.47 -6.44
C TYR A 57 -19.78 -1.00 -6.43
N GLN A 58 -18.99 -0.18 -7.12
CA GLN A 58 -19.30 1.24 -7.30
C GLN A 58 -19.88 1.46 -8.70
N PRO A 59 -21.10 2.00 -8.83
CA PRO A 59 -21.68 2.27 -10.14
C PRO A 59 -21.00 3.47 -10.79
N ILE A 60 -20.65 3.30 -12.07
CA ILE A 60 -20.24 4.39 -12.94
C ILE A 60 -21.49 4.82 -13.70
N VAL A 61 -21.94 6.05 -13.41
CA VAL A 61 -23.17 6.61 -13.99
C VAL A 61 -22.86 7.46 -15.22
N GLY A 62 -23.66 7.25 -16.27
CA GLY A 62 -23.64 8.07 -17.47
C GLY A 62 -24.25 9.44 -17.23
N LEU A 63 -24.13 10.33 -18.24
CA LEU A 63 -24.67 11.69 -18.18
C LEU A 63 -26.21 11.71 -18.03
N ARG A 64 -26.91 10.62 -18.39
CA ARG A 64 -28.37 10.49 -18.25
C ARG A 64 -28.76 9.76 -16.95
N LYS A 65 -27.82 9.61 -16.00
CA LYS A 65 -27.98 8.94 -14.70
C LYS A 65 -28.29 7.44 -14.80
N GLU A 66 -28.01 6.83 -15.93
CA GLU A 66 -28.01 5.39 -16.14
C GLU A 66 -26.73 4.77 -15.57
N THR A 67 -26.80 3.57 -15.00
CA THR A 67 -25.58 2.82 -14.65
C THR A 67 -25.00 2.24 -15.93
N VAL A 68 -23.79 2.66 -16.30
CA VAL A 68 -23.08 2.23 -17.52
C VAL A 68 -22.17 1.04 -17.23
N SER A 69 -21.57 1.00 -16.05
CA SER A 69 -20.70 -0.09 -15.59
C SER A 69 -20.58 -0.10 -14.07
N LEU A 70 -19.94 -1.15 -13.54
CA LEU A 70 -19.62 -1.30 -12.12
C LEU A 70 -18.11 -1.46 -11.96
N GLU A 71 -17.50 -0.65 -11.10
CA GLU A 71 -16.13 -0.86 -10.65
C GLU A 71 -16.12 -1.82 -9.45
N ALA A 72 -15.29 -2.85 -9.52
CA ALA A 72 -15.10 -3.80 -8.43
C ALA A 72 -13.99 -3.33 -7.49
N LEU A 73 -14.34 -3.02 -6.26
CA LEU A 73 -13.43 -2.46 -5.26
C LEU A 73 -13.25 -3.43 -4.09
N VAL A 74 -12.01 -3.88 -3.86
CA VAL A 74 -11.70 -4.74 -2.71
C VAL A 74 -11.87 -3.95 -1.41
N ARG A 75 -12.47 -4.60 -0.41
CA ARG A 75 -12.67 -4.09 0.95
C ARG A 75 -12.17 -5.13 1.93
N TRP A 76 -11.36 -4.68 2.89
CA TRP A 76 -10.92 -5.51 3.99
C TRP A 76 -11.85 -5.30 5.19
N LYS A 77 -12.48 -6.38 5.67
CA LYS A 77 -13.19 -6.40 6.95
C LYS A 77 -12.20 -6.77 8.05
N TYR A 78 -11.65 -5.76 8.72
CA TYR A 78 -10.73 -5.93 9.84
C TYR A 78 -11.52 -6.13 11.14
#